data_AF-A0A6G1BYP8-F1
#
_entry.id   AF-A0A6G1BYP8-F1
#
_cell.length_a   1.000
_cell.length_b   1.000
_cell.length_c   1.000
_cell.angle_alpha   90.00
_cell.angle_beta   90.00
_cell.angle_gamma   90.00
#
_symmetry.space_group_name_H-M   'P 1'
#
loop_
_entity.id
_entity.type
_entity.pdbx_description
1 polymer ?
#
loop_
_entity_poly.entity_id
_entity_poly.type
_entity_poly.pdbx_seq_one_letter_code
_entity_poly.pdbx_strand_id
1 'polypeptide(L)'
;MKFKAFFTDDGIALLDKRFLPAMDKVGRVCHVYLTPTHAMLLHNLLGPTGPDGGGPQCVAQFAKDLLFREYSVSSRNGNRVAFAVDVALLHRALRSALAVHAQSPAAGDDAAAIQVKLVNKLPVGSRSASPFLTLETKGTRAAVVQDVPISRPLSRSDVERLQAALDAAQELPQVLLLVVLA
;
A
#
# COMPACT_ATOMS: atom_id res chain seq x y z
N MET A 1 6.56 -0.36 -14.83
CA MET A 1 6.83 -0.10 -13.39
C MET A 1 7.15 -1.41 -12.71
N LYS A 2 7.98 -1.38 -11.68
CA LYS A 2 8.28 -2.53 -10.82
C LYS A 2 8.23 -2.06 -9.39
N PHE A 3 7.66 -2.88 -8.51
CA PHE A 3 7.71 -2.67 -7.08
C PHE A 3 7.90 -4.02 -6.41
N LYS A 4 8.82 -4.07 -5.47
CA LYS A 4 9.07 -5.21 -4.60
C LYS A 4 9.57 -4.69 -3.26
N ALA A 5 9.01 -5.19 -2.16
CA ALA A 5 9.46 -4.89 -0.83
C ALA A 5 9.25 -6.09 0.11
N PHE A 6 9.97 -6.09 1.22
CA PHE A 6 9.77 -7.03 2.33
C PHE A 6 9.42 -6.24 3.58
N PHE A 7 8.31 -6.58 4.22
CA PHE A 7 7.88 -5.87 5.41
C PHE A 7 8.79 -6.13 6.62
N THR A 8 8.85 -5.16 7.51
CA THR A 8 9.29 -5.34 8.91
C THR A 8 8.12 -5.88 9.75
N ASP A 9 8.40 -6.53 10.88
CA ASP A 9 7.34 -6.96 11.81
C ASP A 9 6.57 -5.76 12.39
N ASP A 10 7.27 -4.67 12.70
CA ASP A 10 6.65 -3.42 13.16
C ASP A 10 5.75 -2.79 12.09
N GLY A 11 6.20 -2.76 10.83
CA GLY A 11 5.42 -2.28 9.69
C GLY A 11 4.15 -3.10 9.47
N ILE A 12 4.24 -4.42 9.63
CA ILE A 12 3.10 -5.33 9.59
C ILE A 12 2.12 -4.99 10.71
N ALA A 13 2.59 -4.91 11.96
CA ALA A 13 1.74 -4.63 13.12
C ALA A 13 1.06 -3.26 13.00
N LEU A 14 1.78 -2.27 12.48
CA LEU A 14 1.28 -0.92 12.24
C LEU A 14 0.13 -0.91 11.23
N LEU A 15 0.34 -1.54 10.08
CA LEU A 15 -0.67 -1.62 9.01
C LEU A 15 -1.88 -2.44 9.44
N ASP A 16 -1.67 -3.63 10.01
CA ASP A 16 -2.75 -4.56 10.39
C ASP A 16 -3.61 -4.05 11.56
N LYS A 17 -2.98 -3.52 12.62
CA LYS A 17 -3.70 -3.21 13.86
C LYS A 17 -4.21 -1.77 13.91
N ARG A 18 -3.59 -0.85 13.16
CA ARG A 18 -3.92 0.59 13.26
C ARG A 18 -4.47 1.14 11.96
N PHE A 19 -3.71 1.09 10.87
CA PHE A 19 -4.03 1.89 9.68
C PHE A 19 -5.08 1.26 8.77
N LEU A 20 -4.94 0.01 8.37
CA LEU A 20 -5.93 -0.62 7.47
C LEU A 20 -7.33 -0.69 8.10
N PRO A 21 -7.51 -1.04 9.39
CA PRO A 21 -8.82 -0.97 10.05
C PRO A 21 -9.39 0.45 10.13
N ALA A 22 -8.54 1.47 10.37
CA ALA A 22 -8.99 2.84 10.43
C ALA A 22 -9.39 3.35 9.04
N MET A 23 -8.62 3.01 8.01
CA MET A 23 -8.90 3.40 6.64
C MET A 23 -10.17 2.78 6.08
N ASP A 24 -10.45 1.51 6.40
CA ASP A 24 -11.68 0.83 5.97
C ASP A 24 -12.94 1.52 6.51
N LYS A 25 -12.86 2.14 7.70
CA LYS A 25 -13.93 2.98 8.25
C LYS A 25 -14.11 4.31 7.54
N VAL A 26 -13.02 4.90 7.01
CA VAL A 26 -13.05 6.18 6.29
C VAL A 26 -13.57 5.97 4.88
N GLY A 27 -13.10 4.93 4.20
CA GLY A 27 -13.65 4.54 2.91
C GLY A 27 -13.05 3.27 2.35
N ARG A 28 -13.88 2.59 1.54
CA ARG A 28 -13.60 1.26 1.00
C ARG A 28 -12.38 1.22 0.06
N VAL A 29 -12.09 2.31 -0.65
CA VAL A 29 -11.01 2.39 -1.63
C VAL A 29 -10.04 3.48 -1.22
N CYS A 30 -8.74 3.21 -1.29
CA CYS A 30 -7.69 4.21 -1.12
C CYS A 30 -6.67 4.15 -2.24
N HIS A 31 -5.89 5.21 -2.41
CA HIS A 31 -4.71 5.22 -3.25
C HIS A 31 -3.48 4.84 -2.43
N VAL A 32 -2.74 3.84 -2.91
CA VAL A 32 -1.39 3.57 -2.46
C VAL A 32 -0.46 4.44 -3.30
N TYR A 33 0.40 5.21 -2.65
CA TYR A 33 1.42 6.03 -3.31
C TYR A 33 2.81 5.66 -2.83
N LEU A 34 3.62 5.13 -3.75
CA LEU A 34 4.96 4.61 -3.51
C LEU A 34 5.98 5.57 -4.12
N THR A 35 6.92 6.02 -3.30
CA THR A 35 8.01 6.94 -3.67
C THR A 35 9.36 6.36 -3.21
N PRO A 36 10.50 6.89 -3.67
CA PRO A 36 11.80 6.41 -3.23
C PRO A 36 12.06 6.48 -1.71
N THR A 37 11.29 7.28 -0.98
CA THR A 37 11.49 7.53 0.46
C THR A 37 10.31 7.15 1.34
N HIS A 38 9.10 7.10 0.78
CA HIS A 38 7.87 6.87 1.53
C HIS A 38 6.91 5.93 0.79
N ALA A 39 6.11 5.22 1.57
CA ALA A 39 4.84 4.66 1.12
C ALA A 39 3.70 5.37 1.84
N MET A 40 2.61 5.60 1.13
CA MET A 40 1.48 6.37 1.64
C MET A 40 0.16 5.69 1.28
N LEU A 41 -0.83 5.85 2.15
CA LEU A 41 -2.21 5.47 1.91
C LEU A 41 -3.06 6.74 1.97
N LEU A 42 -3.78 7.01 0.87
CA LEU A 42 -4.40 8.29 0.60
C LEU A 42 -5.89 8.08 0.27
N HIS A 43 -6.78 8.68 1.06
CA HIS A 43 -8.22 8.64 0.82
C HIS A 43 -8.77 10.04 0.50
N ASN A 44 -9.62 10.11 -0.54
CA ASN A 44 -10.31 11.31 -1.00
C ASN A 44 -9.43 12.55 -1.33
N LEU A 45 -8.15 12.34 -1.67
CA LEU A 45 -7.22 13.42 -2.07
C LEU A 45 -7.38 13.89 -3.52
N LEU A 46 -7.91 13.03 -4.41
CA LEU A 46 -8.17 13.33 -5.83
C LEU A 46 -9.66 13.57 -6.12
N GLY A 47 -10.49 13.67 -5.08
CA GLY A 47 -11.93 13.84 -5.20
C GLY A 47 -12.30 15.14 -5.93
N PRO A 48 -13.47 15.18 -6.61
CA PRO A 48 -13.96 16.43 -7.17
C PRO A 48 -14.25 17.39 -6.02
N THR A 49 -13.67 18.58 -6.10
CA THR A 49 -13.84 19.75 -5.21
C THR A 49 -12.92 19.76 -3.98
N GLY A 50 -12.31 20.92 -3.73
CA GLY A 50 -11.38 21.19 -2.64
C GLY A 50 -12.06 21.17 -1.26
N PRO A 51 -11.84 22.17 -0.38
CA PRO A 51 -12.24 22.10 1.03
C PRO A 51 -13.74 21.86 1.29
N ASP A 52 -14.60 21.99 0.27
CA ASP A 52 -16.07 21.83 0.38
C ASP A 52 -16.60 20.51 -0.24
N GLY A 53 -15.72 19.57 -0.58
CA GLY A 53 -16.01 18.29 -1.26
C GLY A 53 -16.30 17.08 -0.36
N GLY A 54 -17.33 17.17 0.47
CA GLY A 54 -18.25 16.09 0.84
C GLY A 54 -17.78 14.80 1.54
N GLY A 55 -16.50 14.61 1.88
CA GLY A 55 -16.08 13.39 2.57
C GLY A 55 -14.73 13.51 3.29
N PRO A 56 -14.52 12.76 4.38
CA PRO A 56 -13.28 12.81 5.15
C PRO A 56 -12.07 12.48 4.27
N GLN A 57 -11.04 13.31 4.32
CA GLN A 57 -9.74 13.02 3.74
C GLN A 57 -8.88 12.30 4.79
N CYS A 58 -8.06 11.36 4.34
CA CYS A 58 -7.13 10.64 5.21
C CYS A 58 -5.80 10.46 4.50
N VAL A 59 -4.72 10.83 5.20
CA VAL A 59 -3.35 10.71 4.72
C VAL A 59 -2.55 9.97 5.78
N ALA A 60 -2.12 8.76 5.43
CA ALA A 60 -1.17 7.99 6.21
C ALA A 60 0.15 7.94 5.44
N GLN A 61 1.19 8.56 5.99
CA GLN A 61 2.53 8.59 5.38
C GLN A 61 3.51 7.86 6.29
N PHE A 62 4.31 6.99 5.68
CA PHE A 62 5.32 6.21 6.37
C PHE A 62 6.66 6.34 5.65
N ALA A 63 7.74 6.56 6.42
CA ALA A 63 9.08 6.34 5.91
C ALA A 63 9.20 4.90 5.41
N LYS A 64 9.85 4.68 4.25
CA LYS A 64 9.96 3.34 3.66
C LYS A 64 10.61 2.35 4.62
N ASP A 65 11.58 2.81 5.42
CA ASP A 65 12.39 1.96 6.30
C ASP A 65 11.62 1.56 7.57
N LEU A 66 10.57 2.30 7.93
CA LEU A 66 9.64 1.90 8.98
C LEU A 66 8.80 0.69 8.54
N LEU A 67 8.31 0.71 7.30
CA LEU A 67 7.45 -0.36 6.78
C LEU A 67 8.21 -1.55 6.22
N PHE A 68 9.39 -1.32 5.65
CA PHE A 68 10.09 -2.28 4.81
C PHE A 68 11.56 -2.37 5.16
N ARG A 69 12.06 -3.60 5.32
CA ARG A 69 13.50 -3.88 5.46
C ARG A 69 14.24 -3.80 4.13
N GLU A 70 13.55 -4.15 3.06
CA GLU A 70 14.02 -4.05 1.68
C GLU A 70 12.92 -3.38 0.85
N TYR A 71 13.30 -2.40 0.05
CA TYR A 71 12.36 -1.61 -0.73
C TYR A 71 12.95 -1.25 -2.10
N SER A 72 12.28 -1.66 -3.17
CA SER A 72 12.66 -1.36 -4.54
C SER A 72 11.44 -0.94 -5.34
N VAL A 73 11.40 0.33 -5.73
CA VAL A 73 10.41 0.89 -6.65
C VAL A 73 11.11 1.46 -7.89
N SER A 74 10.60 1.14 -9.07
CA SER A 74 11.14 1.63 -10.34
C SER A 74 10.01 2.01 -11.30
N SER A 75 10.05 3.25 -11.79
CA SER A 75 9.09 3.77 -12.75
C SER A 75 9.73 4.85 -13.63
N ARG A 76 9.13 5.11 -14.80
CA ARG A 76 9.54 6.21 -15.68
C ARG A 76 9.11 7.59 -15.13
N ASN A 77 8.43 7.63 -13.99
CA ASN A 77 7.93 8.84 -13.36
C ASN A 77 8.67 9.12 -12.04
N GLY A 78 9.99 9.31 -12.11
CA GLY A 78 10.82 9.58 -10.92
C GLY A 78 10.77 8.48 -9.86
N ASN A 79 10.62 7.21 -10.27
CA ASN A 79 10.41 6.06 -9.37
C ASN A 79 9.19 6.21 -8.45
N ARG A 80 8.17 6.95 -8.88
CA ARG A 80 6.88 7.08 -8.21
C ARG A 80 5.85 6.20 -8.88
N VAL A 81 5.03 5.53 -8.07
CA VAL A 81 3.94 4.66 -8.54
C VAL A 81 2.73 4.89 -7.64
N ALA A 82 1.56 5.14 -8.24
CA ALA A 82 0.31 5.23 -7.50
C ALA A 82 -0.75 4.34 -8.14
N PHE A 83 -1.65 3.78 -7.33
CA PHE A 83 -2.79 2.98 -7.78
C PHE A 83 -3.85 2.92 -6.69
N ALA A 84 -5.11 2.68 -7.07
CA ALA A 84 -6.20 2.47 -6.14
C ALA A 84 -6.33 0.99 -5.76
N VAL A 85 -6.74 0.73 -4.52
CA VAL A 85 -6.96 -0.61 -3.96
C VAL A 85 -8.14 -0.60 -3.00
N ASP A 86 -8.90 -1.71 -2.97
CA ASP A 86 -9.92 -1.96 -1.95
C ASP A 86 -9.23 -2.30 -0.62
N VAL A 87 -9.52 -1.52 0.42
CA VAL A 87 -8.83 -1.59 1.73
C VAL A 87 -9.11 -2.92 2.41
N ALA A 88 -10.35 -3.42 2.35
CA ALA A 88 -10.72 -4.70 2.94
C ALA A 88 -10.00 -5.87 2.27
N LEU A 89 -9.82 -5.84 0.93
CA LEU A 89 -9.05 -6.86 0.22
C LEU A 89 -7.56 -6.82 0.59
N LEU A 90 -6.98 -5.62 0.68
CA LEU A 90 -5.59 -5.45 1.12
C LEU A 90 -5.39 -5.95 2.54
N HIS A 91 -6.28 -5.59 3.46
CA HIS A 91 -6.20 -6.00 4.86
C HIS A 91 -6.36 -7.52 5.02
N ARG A 92 -7.32 -8.12 4.32
CA ARG A 92 -7.50 -9.57 4.29
C ARG A 92 -6.25 -10.29 3.77
N ALA A 93 -5.65 -9.79 2.69
CA ALA A 93 -4.43 -10.38 2.13
C ALA A 93 -3.26 -10.30 3.12
N LEU A 94 -3.08 -9.15 3.79
CA LEU A 94 -2.07 -8.98 4.82
C LEU A 94 -2.29 -9.96 5.98
N ARG A 95 -3.51 -10.07 6.51
CA ARG A 95 -3.84 -11.02 7.60
C ARG A 95 -3.61 -12.48 7.20
N SER A 96 -3.93 -12.83 5.96
CA SER A 96 -3.67 -14.18 5.45
C SER A 96 -2.17 -14.49 5.39
N ALA A 97 -1.34 -13.53 4.98
CA ALA A 97 0.11 -13.68 5.02
C ALA A 97 0.61 -13.75 6.47
N LEU A 98 0.11 -12.87 7.34
CA LEU A 98 0.46 -12.82 8.77
C LEU A 98 0.21 -14.15 9.49
N ALA A 99 -0.91 -14.81 9.18
CA ALA A 99 -1.26 -16.11 9.76
C ALA A 99 -0.27 -17.24 9.40
N VAL A 100 0.36 -17.18 8.23
CA VAL A 100 1.41 -18.13 7.80
C VAL A 100 2.77 -17.71 8.35
N HIS A 101 3.06 -16.41 8.34
CA HIS A 101 4.28 -15.82 8.92
C HIS A 101 4.46 -16.21 10.40
N ALA A 102 3.38 -16.14 11.18
CA ALA A 102 3.38 -16.50 12.60
C ALA A 102 3.72 -17.99 12.89
N GLN A 103 3.72 -18.85 11.87
CA GLN A 103 4.09 -20.28 12.00
C GLN A 103 5.60 -20.51 11.80
N SER A 104 6.36 -19.47 11.50
CA SER A 104 7.81 -19.54 11.36
C SER A 104 8.48 -19.47 12.74
N PRO A 105 9.44 -20.35 13.06
CA PRO A 105 10.22 -20.24 14.29
C PRO A 105 11.04 -18.95 14.25
N ALA A 106 11.07 -18.24 15.38
CA ALA A 106 11.70 -16.93 15.55
C ALA A 106 13.24 -16.97 15.62
N ALA A 107 13.90 -17.92 14.93
CA ALA A 107 15.35 -18.13 15.08
C ALA A 107 16.03 -18.36 13.73
N GLY A 108 16.68 -17.31 13.21
CA GLY A 108 17.60 -17.35 12.08
C GLY A 108 17.51 -16.14 11.15
N ASP A 109 18.61 -15.80 10.49
CA ASP A 109 18.72 -14.73 9.48
C ASP A 109 17.78 -14.91 8.26
N ASP A 110 17.20 -16.10 8.11
CA ASP A 110 16.21 -16.43 7.07
C ASP A 110 14.78 -16.46 7.65
N ALA A 111 14.50 -15.55 8.58
CA ALA A 111 13.15 -15.37 9.12
C ALA A 111 12.18 -15.14 7.96
N ALA A 112 11.17 -16.03 7.88
CA ALA A 112 10.06 -15.92 6.94
C ALA A 112 9.60 -14.47 6.88
N ALA A 113 9.34 -13.96 5.69
CA ALA A 113 8.96 -12.57 5.54
C ALA A 113 7.83 -12.42 4.55
N ILE A 114 7.00 -11.44 4.85
CA ILE A 114 5.94 -11.04 3.96
C ILE A 114 6.54 -10.15 2.89
N GLN A 115 6.69 -10.70 1.70
CA GLN A 115 7.06 -9.97 0.50
C GLN A 115 5.81 -9.37 -0.13
N VAL A 116 5.89 -8.13 -0.60
CA VAL A 116 4.86 -7.49 -1.41
C VAL A 116 5.45 -7.06 -2.74
N LYS A 117 4.74 -7.30 -3.84
CA LYS A 117 5.20 -6.93 -5.18
C LYS A 117 4.06 -6.57 -6.11
N LEU A 118 4.35 -5.70 -7.08
CA LEU A 118 3.45 -5.43 -8.20
C LEU A 118 3.68 -6.44 -9.32
N VAL A 119 2.61 -7.12 -9.74
CA VAL A 119 2.62 -8.12 -10.80
C VAL A 119 1.49 -7.86 -11.78
N ASN A 120 1.78 -7.95 -13.07
CA ASN A 120 0.74 -8.05 -14.09
C ASN A 120 0.50 -9.53 -14.37
N LYS A 121 -0.73 -9.99 -14.16
CA LYS A 121 -1.14 -11.36 -14.47
C LYS A 121 -2.10 -11.35 -15.64
N LEU A 122 -2.08 -12.38 -16.46
CA LEU A 122 -3.07 -12.60 -17.53
C LEU A 122 -4.08 -13.63 -17.00
N PRO A 123 -5.28 -13.21 -16.54
CA PRO A 123 -6.28 -14.15 -16.08
C PRO A 123 -6.69 -15.13 -17.19
N VAL A 124 -7.02 -16.36 -16.81
CA VAL A 124 -7.50 -17.37 -17.76
C VAL A 124 -8.71 -16.82 -18.52
N GLY A 125 -8.66 -16.86 -19.85
CA GLY A 125 -9.71 -16.34 -20.72
C GLY A 125 -9.68 -14.83 -20.97
N SER A 126 -8.78 -14.07 -20.33
CA SER A 126 -8.58 -12.64 -20.63
C SER A 126 -7.61 -12.45 -21.79
N ARG A 127 -7.86 -11.42 -22.62
CA ARG A 127 -6.93 -10.94 -23.65
C ARG A 127 -5.98 -9.85 -23.16
N SER A 128 -6.18 -9.37 -21.93
CA SER A 128 -5.40 -8.27 -21.36
C SER A 128 -4.92 -8.60 -19.95
N ALA A 129 -3.67 -8.23 -19.66
CA ALA A 129 -3.10 -8.39 -18.34
C ALA A 129 -3.72 -7.39 -17.36
N SER A 130 -4.03 -7.85 -16.14
CA SER A 130 -4.52 -7.04 -15.04
C SER A 130 -3.44 -6.92 -13.95
N PRO A 131 -3.30 -5.73 -13.34
CA PRO A 131 -2.33 -5.51 -12.27
C PRO A 131 -2.85 -6.02 -10.93
N PHE A 132 -1.94 -6.62 -10.15
CA PHE A 132 -2.17 -7.08 -8.79
C PHE A 132 -1.05 -6.60 -7.87
N LEU A 133 -1.43 -6.30 -6.64
CA LEU A 133 -0.50 -6.22 -5.52
C LEU A 133 -0.47 -7.60 -4.85
N THR A 134 0.60 -8.33 -5.05
CA THR A 134 0.74 -9.71 -4.59
C THR A 134 1.52 -9.75 -3.29
N LEU A 135 0.93 -10.34 -2.25
CA LEU A 135 1.59 -10.64 -0.97
C LEU A 135 1.99 -12.11 -0.94
N GLU A 136 3.24 -12.39 -0.61
CA GLU A 136 3.79 -13.74 -0.57
C GLU A 136 4.52 -13.96 0.76
N THR A 137 4.30 -15.10 1.39
CA THR A 137 5.11 -15.56 2.51
C THR A 137 5.21 -17.08 2.52
N LYS A 138 6.30 -17.59 3.09
CA LYS A 138 6.57 -19.01 3.27
C LYS A 138 6.79 -19.25 4.75
N GLY A 139 5.87 -19.97 5.38
CA GLY A 139 6.07 -20.53 6.71
C GLY A 139 6.75 -21.90 6.62
N THR A 140 6.97 -22.53 7.77
CA THR A 140 7.64 -23.83 7.86
C THR A 140 6.89 -24.97 7.18
N ARG A 141 5.55 -24.92 7.16
CA ARG A 141 4.69 -26.01 6.65
C ARG A 141 3.75 -25.57 5.54
N ALA A 142 3.67 -24.27 5.26
CA ALA A 142 2.73 -23.70 4.32
C ALA A 142 3.32 -22.47 3.65
N ALA A 143 2.87 -22.19 2.44
CA ALA A 143 3.13 -20.93 1.76
C ALA A 143 1.81 -20.31 1.34
N VAL A 144 1.76 -18.99 1.29
CA VAL A 144 0.58 -18.27 0.82
C VAL A 144 0.98 -17.19 -0.16
N VAL A 145 0.18 -17.10 -1.22
CA VAL A 145 0.23 -16.07 -2.25
C VAL A 145 -1.17 -15.47 -2.32
N GLN A 146 -1.29 -14.20 -1.97
CA GLN A 146 -2.54 -13.46 -2.05
C GLN A 146 -2.42 -12.38 -3.11
N ASP A 147 -3.29 -12.43 -4.11
CA ASP A 147 -3.36 -11.41 -5.15
C ASP A 147 -4.47 -10.42 -4.84
N VAL A 148 -4.08 -9.18 -4.55
CA VAL A 148 -5.02 -8.08 -4.36
C VAL A 148 -5.18 -7.35 -5.69
N PRO A 149 -6.38 -7.35 -6.32
CA PRO A 149 -6.60 -6.59 -7.54
C PRO A 149 -6.45 -5.10 -7.23
N ILE A 150 -5.76 -4.39 -8.13
CA ILE A 150 -5.56 -2.95 -8.03
C ILE A 150 -6.07 -2.28 -9.30
N SER A 151 -6.27 -0.96 -9.25
CA SER A 151 -6.48 -0.20 -10.47
C SER A 151 -5.26 -0.29 -11.39
N ARG A 152 -5.44 0.10 -12.65
CA ARG A 152 -4.28 0.47 -13.46
C ARG A 152 -3.48 1.55 -12.71
N PRO A 153 -2.15 1.46 -12.68
CA PRO A 153 -1.35 2.52 -12.08
C PRO A 153 -1.62 3.85 -12.76
N LEU A 154 -1.69 4.87 -11.93
CA LEU A 154 -2.05 6.22 -12.34
C LEU A 154 -1.10 6.74 -13.42
N SER A 155 -1.64 7.54 -14.33
CA SER A 155 -0.84 8.20 -15.35
C SER A 155 0.13 9.22 -14.71
N ARG A 156 1.12 9.67 -15.48
CA ARG A 156 2.07 10.69 -15.00
C ARG A 156 1.36 11.94 -14.49
N SER A 157 0.41 12.46 -15.27
CA SER A 157 -0.37 13.65 -14.91
C SER A 157 -1.23 13.41 -13.66
N ASP A 158 -1.76 12.22 -13.46
CA ASP A 158 -2.56 11.91 -12.26
C ASP A 158 -1.68 11.80 -11.01
N VAL A 159 -0.47 11.26 -11.14
CA VAL A 159 0.51 11.24 -10.05
C VAL A 159 0.98 12.66 -9.71
N GLU A 160 1.19 13.52 -10.71
CA GLU A 160 1.53 14.94 -10.50
C GLU A 160 0.39 15.67 -9.77
N ARG A 161 -0.87 15.44 -10.16
CA ARG A 161 -2.05 15.98 -9.44
C ARG A 161 -2.14 15.46 -8.01
N LEU A 162 -1.89 14.17 -7.78
CA LEU A 162 -1.90 13.56 -6.45
C LEU A 162 -0.80 14.16 -5.56
N GLN A 163 0.38 14.40 -6.11
CA GLN A 163 1.46 15.06 -5.40
C GLN A 163 1.08 16.50 -5.04
N ALA A 164 0.56 17.28 -5.99
CA ALA A 164 0.15 18.66 -5.71
C ALA A 164 -0.94 18.74 -4.64
N ALA A 165 -1.89 17.80 -4.64
CA ALA A 165 -2.92 17.70 -3.60
C ALA A 165 -2.32 17.34 -2.23
N LEU A 166 -1.32 16.45 -2.19
CA LEU A 166 -0.60 16.12 -0.97
C LEU A 166 0.18 17.32 -0.42
N ASP A 167 0.90 18.04 -1.28
CA ASP A 167 1.66 19.23 -0.91
C ASP A 167 0.72 20.32 -0.36
N ALA A 168 -0.45 20.51 -0.98
CA ALA A 168 -1.48 21.43 -0.48
C ALA A 168 -2.09 20.98 0.85
N ALA A 169 -2.21 19.67 1.10
CA ALA A 169 -2.75 19.13 2.33
C ALA A 169 -1.77 19.24 3.52
N GLN A 170 -0.46 19.35 3.27
CA GLN A 170 0.53 19.57 4.32
C GLN A 170 0.39 20.94 5.01
N GLU A 171 -0.23 21.90 4.34
CA GLU A 171 -0.55 23.24 4.86
C GLU A 171 -1.86 23.28 5.68
N LEU A 172 -2.58 22.15 5.79
CA LEU A 172 -3.85 22.08 6.53
C LEU A 172 -3.64 21.74 8.02
N PRO A 173 -4.47 22.30 8.94
CA PRO A 173 -4.41 21.96 10.36
C PRO A 173 -4.64 20.46 10.61
N GLN A 174 -3.85 19.86 11.52
CA GLN A 174 -3.78 18.41 11.83
C GLN A 174 -5.11 17.72 12.21
N VAL A 175 -6.19 18.47 12.36
CA VAL A 175 -7.52 17.96 12.75
C VAL A 175 -8.18 17.11 11.64
N LEU A 176 -7.70 17.19 10.40
CA LEU A 176 -8.07 16.31 9.28
C LEU A 176 -7.15 15.08 9.24
N LEU A 177 -7.20 14.23 10.28
CA LEU A 177 -6.54 12.91 10.41
C LEU A 177 -5.29 12.69 9.53
N LEU A 178 -4.32 13.60 9.62
CA LEU A 178 -3.00 13.44 9.02
C LEU A 178 -2.12 12.77 10.07
N VAL A 179 -1.88 11.48 9.93
CA VAL A 179 -0.94 10.76 10.80
C VAL A 179 0.38 10.64 10.05
N VAL A 180 1.27 11.62 10.25
CA VAL A 180 2.67 11.51 9.83
C VAL A 180 3.40 10.73 10.91
N LEU A 181 3.76 9.48 10.62
CA LEU A 181 4.72 8.74 11.42
C LEU A 181 6.09 8.92 10.77
N ALA A 182 6.91 9.77 11.39
CA ALA A 182 8.30 9.99 11.02
C ALA A 182 9.16 8.77 11.35
#